data_AF-A0A9P8Q3R0-F1
#
_entry.id   AF-A0A9P8Q3R0-F1
#
_cell.length_a   1.000
_cell.length_b   1.000
_cell.length_c   1.000
_cell.angle_alpha   90.00
_cell.angle_beta   90.00
_cell.angle_gamma   90.00
#
_symmetry.space_group_name_H-M   'P 1'
#
loop_
_entity.id
_entity.type
_entity.pdbx_description
1 polymer ?
#
loop_
_entity_poly.entity_id
_entity_poly.type
_entity_poly.pdbx_seq_one_letter_code
_entity_poly.pdbx_strand_id
1 'polypeptide(L)'
;MSKREEATDAIIASMDAINRLTDLKFSKAKTKTHESVNRCHVGTIRGGLGRNYETWRPPQVADFVTFTGAARYAPGQNETIVLEDLETELKKTQEKFPKMKYDLSLVKRDFMPPFEVSPEAEIVKV
;
A
#
# COMPACT_ATOMS: atom_id res chain seq x y z
N MET A 1 31.47 -13.29 -10.75
CA MET A 1 30.86 -12.05 -11.28
C MET A 1 29.42 -11.98 -10.79
N SER A 2 28.98 -10.79 -10.37
CA SER A 2 27.66 -10.59 -9.78
C SER A 2 26.58 -10.66 -10.85
N LYS A 3 25.51 -11.44 -10.65
CA LYS A 3 24.33 -11.48 -11.54
C LYS A 3 23.45 -10.22 -11.42
N ARG A 4 24.02 -9.08 -11.03
CA ARG A 4 23.30 -7.84 -10.76
C ARG A 4 22.47 -7.37 -11.96
N GLU A 5 23.01 -7.50 -13.17
CA GLU A 5 22.34 -7.09 -14.41
C GLU A 5 21.13 -7.98 -14.75
N GLU A 6 21.10 -9.22 -14.23
CA GLU A 6 19.99 -10.16 -14.45
C GLU A 6 18.97 -10.13 -13.30
N ALA A 7 19.31 -9.54 -12.15
CA ALA A 7 18.49 -9.55 -10.96
C ALA A 7 17.53 -8.34 -10.89
N THR A 8 16.39 -8.52 -10.25
CA THR A 8 15.46 -7.43 -9.93
C THR A 8 15.68 -7.01 -8.49
N ASP A 9 16.09 -5.75 -8.29
CA ASP A 9 16.31 -5.20 -6.96
C ASP A 9 14.96 -4.93 -6.27
N ALA A 10 14.72 -5.62 -5.16
CA ALA A 10 13.47 -5.53 -4.41
C ALA A 10 13.28 -4.15 -3.76
N ILE A 11 14.36 -3.44 -3.38
CA ILE A 11 14.27 -2.07 -2.84
C ILE A 11 13.84 -1.11 -3.95
N ILE A 12 14.46 -1.19 -5.12
CA ILE A 12 14.09 -0.35 -6.27
C ILE A 12 12.62 -0.57 -6.69
N ALA A 13 12.21 -1.83 -6.81
CA ALA A 13 10.82 -2.16 -7.13
C ALA A 13 9.85 -1.67 -6.04
N SER A 14 10.21 -1.82 -4.77
CA SER A 14 9.38 -1.35 -3.65
C SER A 14 9.26 0.17 -3.61
N MET A 15 10.29 0.92 -3.96
CA MET A 15 10.18 2.39 -4.04
C MET A 15 9.18 2.83 -5.12
N ASP A 16 9.13 2.14 -6.27
CA ASP A 16 8.12 2.40 -7.30
C ASP A 16 6.71 2.13 -6.77
N ALA A 17 6.50 0.97 -6.13
CA ALA A 17 5.24 0.65 -5.47
C ALA A 17 4.86 1.71 -4.43
N ILE A 18 5.76 2.06 -3.50
CA ILE A 18 5.50 3.03 -2.42
C ILE A 18 5.10 4.39 -2.98
N ASN A 19 5.75 4.86 -4.05
CA ASN A 19 5.39 6.13 -4.68
C ASN A 19 4.01 6.11 -5.35
N ARG A 20 3.55 4.94 -5.84
CA ARG A 20 2.20 4.78 -6.40
C ARG A 20 1.13 4.67 -5.32
N LEU A 21 1.47 3.99 -4.22
CA LEU A 21 0.55 3.73 -3.12
C LEU A 21 0.39 4.94 -2.22
N THR A 22 1.47 5.70 -1.98
CA THR A 22 1.40 6.90 -1.17
C THR A 22 0.51 7.93 -1.86
N ASP A 23 -0.46 8.45 -1.12
CA ASP A 23 -1.50 9.37 -1.59
C ASP A 23 -2.47 8.78 -2.61
N LEU A 24 -2.49 7.44 -2.78
CA LEU A 24 -3.53 6.75 -3.54
C LEU A 24 -4.91 7.03 -2.91
N LYS A 25 -5.85 7.41 -3.77
CA LYS A 25 -7.27 7.51 -3.42
C LYS A 25 -7.99 6.26 -3.91
N PHE A 26 -8.63 5.57 -2.97
CA PHE A 26 -9.41 4.38 -3.29
C PHE A 26 -10.66 4.72 -4.12
N SER A 27 -11.02 3.80 -5.01
CA SER A 27 -12.12 3.89 -5.95
C SER A 27 -13.49 3.74 -5.27
N LYS A 28 -14.57 4.06 -6.00
CA LYS A 28 -15.96 3.89 -5.55
C LYS A 28 -16.35 4.74 -4.32
N ALA A 29 -15.68 5.86 -4.09
CA ALA A 29 -16.17 6.88 -3.14
C ALA A 29 -17.54 7.42 -3.59
N LYS A 30 -18.53 7.46 -2.69
CA LYS A 30 -19.90 7.88 -3.03
C LYS A 30 -20.00 9.37 -3.44
N THR A 31 -19.17 10.23 -2.86
CA THR A 31 -19.20 11.69 -3.05
C THR A 31 -17.78 12.28 -3.03
N LYS A 32 -17.64 13.54 -3.45
CA LYS A 32 -16.35 14.27 -3.34
C LYS A 32 -15.88 14.44 -1.88
N THR A 33 -16.81 14.56 -0.94
CA THR A 33 -16.49 14.62 0.50
C THR A 33 -15.93 13.28 1.01
N HIS A 34 -16.48 12.17 0.52
CA HIS A 34 -15.95 10.85 0.81
C HIS A 34 -14.56 10.65 0.20
N GLU A 35 -14.35 11.10 -1.03
CA GLU A 35 -13.03 11.03 -1.67
C GLU A 35 -11.98 11.89 -0.96
N SER A 36 -12.36 13.00 -0.32
CA SER A 36 -11.41 13.91 0.36
C SER A 36 -10.81 13.33 1.65
N VAL A 37 -11.48 12.35 2.26
CA VAL A 37 -10.98 11.65 3.46
C VAL A 37 -10.18 10.39 3.11
N ASN A 38 -10.16 9.98 1.83
CA ASN A 38 -9.38 8.83 1.37
C ASN A 38 -7.89 9.12 1.46
N ARG A 39 -7.16 8.22 2.13
CA ARG A 39 -5.71 8.34 2.28
C ARG A 39 -5.09 6.96 2.30
N CYS A 40 -4.11 6.73 1.44
CA CYS A 40 -3.18 5.63 1.57
C CYS A 40 -1.80 6.19 1.91
N HIS A 41 -1.14 5.62 2.90
CA HIS A 41 0.20 6.05 3.27
C HIS A 41 1.03 4.87 3.76
N VAL A 42 2.20 4.67 3.16
CA VAL A 42 3.17 3.68 3.63
C VAL A 42 4.00 4.29 4.76
N GLY A 43 3.92 3.70 5.95
CA GLY A 43 4.57 4.24 7.16
C GLY A 43 5.86 3.51 7.55
N THR A 44 6.08 2.29 7.05
CA THR A 44 7.29 1.51 7.39
C THR A 44 7.81 0.79 6.16
N ILE A 45 9.13 0.65 6.05
CA ILE A 45 9.78 -0.19 5.05
C ILE A 45 10.98 -0.90 5.68
N ARG A 46 11.21 -2.16 5.31
CA ARG A 46 12.42 -2.92 5.65
C ARG A 46 12.86 -3.74 4.45
N GLY A 47 14.12 -3.60 4.05
CA GLY A 47 14.69 -4.30 2.90
C GLY A 47 16.07 -4.87 3.21
N GLY A 48 16.42 -5.99 2.59
CA GLY A 48 17.71 -6.64 2.77
C GLY A 48 17.84 -7.95 2.00
N LEU A 49 18.76 -8.81 2.45
CA LEU A 49 18.95 -10.14 1.89
C LEU A 49 18.16 -11.20 2.68
N GLY A 50 17.32 -11.95 1.98
CA GLY A 50 16.43 -12.96 2.53
C GLY A 50 15.35 -12.38 3.45
N ARG A 51 14.52 -13.28 3.98
CA ARG A 51 13.39 -12.90 4.87
C ARG A 51 13.83 -12.34 6.24
N ASN A 52 15.10 -12.53 6.60
CA ASN A 52 15.69 -11.97 7.81
C ASN A 52 16.25 -10.55 7.61
N TYR A 53 16.28 -10.06 6.37
CA TYR A 53 16.87 -8.76 6.01
C TYR A 53 18.34 -8.67 6.45
N GLU A 54 19.13 -9.68 6.11
CA GLU A 54 20.53 -9.76 6.50
C GLU A 54 21.31 -8.55 5.97
N THR A 55 22.06 -7.87 6.86
CA THR A 55 22.88 -6.69 6.55
C THR A 55 24.35 -6.86 6.93
N TRP A 56 24.75 -8.05 7.41
CA TRP A 56 26.13 -8.35 7.85
C TRP A 56 27.17 -8.11 6.75
N ARG A 57 26.75 -8.14 5.48
CA ARG A 57 27.46 -7.56 4.35
C ARG A 57 26.47 -6.69 3.55
N PRO A 58 26.90 -5.55 2.99
CA PRO A 58 26.08 -4.81 2.05
C PRO A 58 25.67 -5.72 0.88
N PRO A 59 24.37 -6.00 0.69
CA PRO A 59 23.94 -6.83 -0.44
C PRO A 59 24.17 -6.08 -1.74
N GLN A 60 24.68 -6.77 -2.76
CA GLN A 60 24.83 -6.18 -4.09
C GLN A 60 23.49 -5.92 -4.78
N VAL A 61 22.46 -6.72 -4.42
CA VAL A 61 21.06 -6.61 -4.84
C VAL A 61 20.20 -7.10 -3.67
N ALA A 62 19.23 -6.32 -3.22
CA ALA A 62 18.25 -6.79 -2.23
C ALA A 62 17.21 -7.69 -2.92
N ASP A 63 16.87 -8.81 -2.31
CA ASP A 63 15.92 -9.80 -2.85
C ASP A 63 14.59 -9.83 -2.10
N PHE A 64 14.51 -9.14 -0.95
CA PHE A 64 13.30 -9.11 -0.13
C PHE A 64 13.07 -7.76 0.55
N VAL A 65 11.84 -7.29 0.48
CA VAL A 65 11.36 -6.07 1.14
C VAL A 65 9.97 -6.33 1.72
N THR A 66 9.70 -5.79 2.89
CA THR A 66 8.34 -5.61 3.40
C THR A 66 8.10 -4.14 3.71
N PHE A 67 6.87 -3.70 3.49
CA PHE A 67 6.41 -2.40 3.93
C PHE A 67 4.98 -2.51 4.45
N THR A 68 4.61 -1.59 5.33
CA THR A 68 3.26 -1.54 5.91
C THR A 68 2.80 -0.10 5.93
N GLY A 69 1.48 0.08 5.88
CA GLY A 69 0.86 1.39 5.77
C GLY A 69 -0.53 1.41 6.35
N ALA A 70 -1.14 2.59 6.29
CA ALA A 70 -2.52 2.82 6.66
C ALA A 70 -3.35 3.16 5.43
N ALA A 71 -4.53 2.57 5.35
CA ALA A 71 -5.56 2.90 4.37
C ALA A 71 -6.76 3.49 5.13
N ARG A 72 -7.19 4.68 4.74
CA ARG A 72 -8.44 5.30 5.18
C ARG A 72 -9.37 5.41 3.99
N TYR A 73 -10.60 4.97 4.18
CA TYR A 73 -11.66 4.98 3.18
C TYR A 73 -12.98 5.39 3.83
N ALA A 74 -13.86 5.96 3.02
CA ALA A 74 -15.11 6.56 3.48
C ALA A 74 -16.28 5.56 3.51
N PRO A 75 -17.43 5.94 4.10
CA PRO A 75 -18.65 5.15 4.02
C PRO A 75 -19.05 4.84 2.57
N GLY A 76 -19.37 3.57 2.31
CA GLY A 76 -19.63 3.05 0.96
C GLY A 76 -18.44 2.38 0.29
N GLN A 77 -17.24 2.52 0.85
CA GLN A 77 -16.07 1.73 0.48
C GLN A 77 -15.84 0.63 1.53
N ASN A 78 -15.10 -0.41 1.15
CA ASN A 78 -14.78 -1.54 2.01
C ASN A 78 -13.38 -2.06 1.73
N GLU A 79 -12.95 -3.01 2.56
CA GLU A 79 -11.64 -3.66 2.48
C GLU A 79 -11.36 -4.32 1.13
N THR A 80 -12.38 -4.94 0.51
CA THR A 80 -12.24 -5.58 -0.80
C THR A 80 -11.86 -4.56 -1.87
N ILE A 81 -12.54 -3.41 -1.90
CA ILE A 81 -12.23 -2.32 -2.84
C ILE A 81 -10.82 -1.80 -2.63
N VAL A 82 -10.42 -1.58 -1.36
CA VAL A 82 -9.07 -1.15 -1.02
C VAL A 82 -8.03 -2.15 -1.53
N LEU A 83 -8.24 -3.44 -1.30
CA LEU A 83 -7.34 -4.50 -1.78
C LEU A 83 -7.27 -4.56 -3.31
N GLU A 84 -8.40 -4.43 -4.01
CA GLU A 84 -8.46 -4.38 -5.48
C GLU A 84 -7.65 -3.22 -6.07
N ASP A 85 -7.75 -2.03 -5.46
CA ASP A 85 -7.03 -0.85 -5.92
C ASP A 85 -5.52 -0.97 -5.64
N LEU A 86 -5.13 -1.43 -4.45
CA LEU A 86 -3.73 -1.70 -4.10
C LEU A 86 -3.12 -2.73 -5.05
N GLU A 87 -3.84 -3.82 -5.31
CA GLU A 87 -3.45 -4.89 -6.24
C GLU A 87 -3.23 -4.34 -7.65
N THR A 88 -4.09 -3.41 -8.11
CA THR A 88 -3.97 -2.78 -9.42
C THR A 88 -2.69 -1.96 -9.54
N GLU A 89 -2.31 -1.19 -8.52
CA GLU A 89 -1.04 -0.43 -8.52
C GLU A 89 0.19 -1.34 -8.39
N LEU A 90 0.09 -2.44 -7.63
CA LEU A 90 1.17 -3.44 -7.55
C LEU A 90 1.38 -4.16 -8.89
N LYS A 91 0.32 -4.45 -9.65
CA LYS A 91 0.44 -5.00 -11.01
C LYS A 91 1.18 -4.05 -11.95
N LYS A 92 0.90 -2.75 -11.92
CA LYS A 92 1.65 -1.74 -12.70
C LYS A 92 3.13 -1.71 -12.31
N THR A 93 3.43 -1.91 -11.03
CA THR A 93 4.82 -2.05 -10.58
C THR A 93 5.45 -3.33 -11.13
N GLN A 94 4.72 -4.45 -11.12
CA GLN A 94 5.20 -5.72 -11.67
C GLN A 94 5.41 -5.66 -13.19
N GLU A 95 4.61 -4.91 -13.95
CA GLU A 95 4.87 -4.65 -15.37
C GLU A 95 6.23 -3.99 -15.60
N LYS A 96 6.61 -3.04 -14.73
CA LYS A 96 7.92 -2.38 -14.75
C LYS A 96 9.05 -3.27 -14.24
N PHE A 97 8.75 -4.18 -13.31
CA PHE A 97 9.69 -5.12 -12.71
C PHE A 97 9.21 -6.58 -12.86
N PRO A 98 9.31 -7.21 -14.05
CA PRO A 98 8.61 -8.46 -14.36
C PRO A 98 8.95 -9.67 -13.50
N LYS A 99 10.15 -9.69 -12.88
CA LYS A 99 10.57 -10.79 -11.99
C LYS A 99 10.14 -10.57 -10.54
N MET A 100 9.57 -9.41 -10.21
CA MET A 100 9.05 -9.13 -8.88
C MET A 100 7.86 -10.04 -8.58
N LYS A 101 7.82 -10.54 -7.34
CA LYS A 101 6.66 -11.20 -6.74
C LYS A 101 6.28 -10.43 -5.49
N TYR A 102 5.01 -10.36 -5.19
CA TYR A 102 4.50 -9.70 -3.99
C TYR A 102 3.43 -10.57 -3.33
N ASP A 103 3.20 -10.30 -2.05
CA ASP A 103 2.07 -10.79 -1.28
C ASP A 103 1.42 -9.56 -0.65
N LEU A 104 0.10 -9.45 -0.78
CA LEU A 104 -0.69 -8.34 -0.26
C LEU A 104 -1.71 -8.89 0.73
N SER A 105 -1.70 -8.37 1.95
CA SER A 105 -2.64 -8.76 2.99
C SER A 105 -2.99 -7.58 3.90
N LEU A 106 -4.19 -7.66 4.49
CA LEU A 106 -4.60 -6.74 5.55
C LEU A 106 -4.13 -7.28 6.89
N VAL A 107 -3.55 -6.39 7.69
CA VAL A 107 -3.27 -6.69 9.09
C VAL A 107 -4.59 -6.67 9.85
N LYS A 108 -5.13 -7.84 10.19
CA LYS A 108 -6.37 -7.95 10.98
C LYS A 108 -6.20 -7.22 12.31
N ARG A 109 -7.04 -6.21 12.53
CA ARG A 109 -7.16 -5.47 13.79
C ARG A 109 -8.62 -5.16 14.03
N ASP A 110 -8.99 -5.02 15.29
CA ASP A 110 -10.28 -4.44 15.64
C ASP A 110 -10.25 -2.96 15.25
N PHE A 111 -11.14 -2.56 14.35
CA PHE A 111 -11.29 -1.16 13.97
C PHE A 111 -12.76 -0.79 13.86
N MET A 112 -13.05 0.49 14.10
CA MET A 112 -14.38 1.03 13.91
C MET A 112 -14.62 1.26 12.41
N PRO A 113 -15.67 0.68 11.81
CA PRO A 113 -15.98 0.90 10.41
C PRO A 113 -16.27 2.39 10.15
N PRO A 114 -16.10 2.86 8.91
CA PRO A 114 -16.44 4.23 8.57
C PRO A 114 -17.95 4.45 8.77
N PHE A 115 -18.31 5.57 9.40
CA PHE A 115 -19.68 6.00 9.61
C PHE A 115 -19.90 7.41 9.06
N GLU A 116 -21.13 7.73 8.68
CA GLU A 116 -21.55 9.05 8.25
C GLU A 116 -22.76 9.50 9.09
N VAL A 117 -22.82 10.80 9.38
CA VAL A 117 -23.99 11.46 9.97
C VAL A 117 -24.39 12.59 9.04
N SER A 118 -25.69 12.75 8.80
CA SER A 118 -26.21 13.86 7.98
C SER A 118 -25.78 15.20 8.60
N PRO A 119 -25.26 16.15 7.80
CA PRO A 119 -24.99 17.51 8.28
C PRO A 119 -26.21 18.22 8.87
N GLU A 120 -27.40 17.76 8.50
CA GLU A 120 -28.68 18.29 8.97
C GLU A 120 -29.15 17.68 10.30
N ALA A 121 -28.49 16.63 10.80
CA ALA A 121 -28.84 15.98 12.06
C ALA A 121 -28.66 16.94 13.25
N GLU A 122 -29.54 16.82 14.26
CA GLU A 122 -29.54 17.69 15.44
C GLU A 122 -28.18 17.73 16.13
N ILE A 123 -27.55 16.57 16.33
CA ILE A 123 -26.23 16.41 16.96
C ILE A 123 -25.10 17.18 16.27
N VAL A 124 -25.24 17.52 14.98
CA VAL A 124 -24.21 18.23 14.20
C VAL A 124 -24.39 19.76 14.28
N LYS A 125 -25.60 20.24 14.60
CA LYS A 125 -25.95 21.67 14.59
C LYS A 125 -25.74 22.37 15.94
N VAL A 126 -25.38 21.62 16.99
CA VAL A 126 -25.15 22.15 18.35
C VAL A 126 -23.76 22.76 18.47
#